data_AF-A0A1A8XN87-F1
#
_entry.id   AF-A0A1A8XN87-F1
#
_cell.length_a   1.000
_cell.length_b   1.000
_cell.length_c   1.000
_cell.angle_alpha   90.00
_cell.angle_beta   90.00
_cell.angle_gamma   90.00
#
_symmetry.space_group_name_H-M   'P 1'
#
loop_
_entity.id
_entity.type
_entity.pdbx_description
1 polymer ?
#
loop_
_entity_poly.entity_id
_entity_poly.type
_entity_poly.pdbx_seq_one_letter_code
_entity_poly.pdbx_strand_id
1 'polypeptide(L)'
;MIMQVEHHDLHHEFPEYLDVIHALKAASEPFGTLYDEYQHLTSEVERLEEEDLPVDDFAIETMKKHRVRLKDQMYRMLVAHKNGD
;
A
#
# COMPACT_ATOMS: atom_id res chain seq x y z
N MET A 1 22.25 3.69 -3.52
CA MET A 1 21.22 4.72 -3.73
C MET A 1 19.91 4.14 -3.27
N ILE A 2 19.39 4.60 -2.13
CA ILE A 2 18.00 4.35 -1.75
C ILE A 2 17.18 5.23 -2.68
N MET A 3 16.66 4.64 -3.76
CA MET A 3 15.74 5.31 -4.66
C MET A 3 14.55 5.72 -3.80
N GLN A 4 14.47 7.01 -3.49
CA GLN A 4 13.25 7.67 -3.06
C GLN A 4 12.33 7.63 -4.27
N VAL A 5 11.73 6.48 -4.52
CA VAL A 5 10.47 6.42 -5.26
C VAL A 5 9.58 7.37 -4.48
N GLU A 6 9.04 8.40 -5.12
CA GLU A 6 7.92 9.20 -4.61
C GLU A 6 6.74 8.24 -4.47
N HIS A 7 6.83 7.43 -3.43
CA HIS A 7 5.91 6.36 -3.17
C HIS A 7 4.60 7.05 -2.82
N HIS A 8 3.52 6.59 -3.44
CA HIS A 8 2.17 6.74 -2.90
C HIS A 8 2.06 5.99 -1.56
N ASP A 9 2.90 6.36 -0.60
CA ASP A 9 2.95 5.78 0.72
C ASP A 9 1.67 6.14 1.45
N LEU A 10 1.14 5.18 2.20
CA LEU A 10 0.03 5.45 3.12
C LEU A 10 0.33 6.65 4.03
N HIS A 11 1.59 6.95 4.32
CA HIS A 11 2.00 8.13 5.08
C HIS A 11 1.59 9.47 4.44
N HIS A 12 1.56 9.54 3.11
CA HIS A 12 1.19 10.74 2.37
C HIS A 12 -0.32 10.82 2.14
N GLU A 13 -0.99 9.68 1.95
CA GLU A 13 -2.45 9.61 1.83
C GLU A 13 -3.16 9.75 3.18
N PHE A 14 -2.53 9.31 4.27
CA PHE A 14 -3.09 9.26 5.61
C PHE A 14 -2.14 9.86 6.66
N PRO A 15 -1.81 11.16 6.56
CA PRO A 15 -0.89 11.80 7.50
C PRO A 15 -1.44 11.81 8.94
N GLU A 16 -2.77 11.76 9.11
CA GLU A 16 -3.42 11.68 10.43
C GLU A 16 -3.25 10.31 11.11
N TYR A 17 -2.91 9.27 10.34
CA TYR A 17 -2.71 7.90 10.83
C TYR A 17 -1.23 7.51 10.89
N LEU A 18 -0.30 8.43 10.62
CA LEU A 18 1.15 8.18 10.63
C LEU A 18 1.64 7.53 11.94
N ASP A 19 1.20 8.05 13.08
CA ASP A 19 1.55 7.51 14.40
C ASP A 19 1.06 6.06 14.57
N VAL A 20 -0.19 5.81 14.13
CA VAL A 20 -0.81 4.48 14.17
C VAL A 20 -0.11 3.53 13.19
N ILE A 21 0.28 4.00 12.01
CA ILE A 21 1.03 3.23 11.01
C ILE A 21 2.39 2.82 11.59
N HIS A 22 3.11 3.74 12.22
CA HIS A 22 4.39 3.41 12.88
C HIS A 22 4.20 2.41 14.03
N ALA A 23 3.19 2.61 14.86
CA ALA A 23 2.85 1.69 15.95
C ALA A 23 2.49 0.29 15.42
N LEU A 24 1.61 0.20 14.41
CA LEU A 24 1.22 -1.06 13.78
C LEU A 24 2.38 -1.70 13.01
N LYS A 25 3.23 -0.93 12.35
CA LYS A 25 4.39 -1.50 11.65
C LYS A 25 5.39 -2.13 12.62
N ALA A 26 5.52 -1.58 13.83
CA ALA A 26 6.35 -2.16 14.89
C ALA A 26 5.65 -3.29 15.67
N ALA A 27 4.33 -3.18 15.88
CA ALA A 27 3.56 -4.08 16.73
C ALA A 27 2.81 -5.19 15.98
N SER A 28 2.62 -5.06 14.67
CA SER A 28 1.83 -5.95 13.81
C SER A 28 2.59 -6.33 12.54
N GLU A 29 3.22 -7.51 12.58
CA GLU A 29 3.74 -8.22 11.39
C GLU A 29 2.79 -8.22 10.18
N PRO A 30 1.48 -8.54 10.32
CA PRO A 30 0.58 -8.54 9.18
C PRO A 30 0.44 -7.17 8.49
N PHE A 31 0.60 -6.07 9.22
CA PHE A 31 0.59 -4.74 8.63
C PHE A 31 1.83 -4.49 7.77
N GLY A 32 3.00 -4.95 8.23
CA GLY A 32 4.25 -4.90 7.47
C GLY A 32 4.15 -5.63 6.13
N THR A 33 3.60 -6.85 6.13
CA THR A 33 3.39 -7.63 4.89
C THR A 33 2.44 -6.93 3.92
N LEU A 34 1.30 -6.41 4.40
CA LEU A 34 0.34 -5.70 3.55
C LEU A 34 0.95 -4.46 2.90
N TYR A 35 1.77 -3.74 3.67
CA TYR A 35 2.46 -2.56 3.18
C TYR A 35 3.47 -2.91 2.09
N ASP A 36 4.30 -3.93 2.30
CA ASP A 36 5.25 -4.43 1.30
C ASP A 36 4.53 -4.88 0.01
N GLU A 37 3.43 -5.61 0.14
CA GLU A 37 2.60 -6.06 -0.99
C GLU A 37 2.03 -4.88 -1.80
N TYR A 38 1.62 -3.80 -1.11
CA TYR A 38 1.14 -2.58 -1.75
C TYR A 38 2.24 -1.80 -2.45
N GLN A 39 3.44 -1.72 -1.84
CA GLN A 39 4.62 -1.12 -2.45
C GLN A 39 5.03 -1.88 -3.72
N HIS A 40 5.04 -3.21 -3.64
CA HIS A 40 5.36 -4.09 -4.76
C HIS A 40 4.35 -3.90 -5.90
N LEU A 41 3.05 -3.93 -5.59
CA LEU A 41 2.00 -3.74 -6.58
C LEU A 41 2.06 -2.37 -7.26
N THR A 42 2.34 -1.30 -6.50
CA THR A 42 2.47 0.05 -7.07
C THR A 42 3.69 0.14 -7.99
N SER A 43 4.84 -0.39 -7.54
CA SER A 43 6.05 -0.42 -8.36
C SER A 43 5.85 -1.27 -9.63
N GLU A 44 5.09 -2.35 -9.54
CA GLU A 44 4.77 -3.20 -10.68
C GLU A 44 3.82 -2.50 -11.65
N VAL A 45 2.81 -1.76 -11.17
CA VAL A 45 1.96 -0.90 -12.02
C VAL A 45 2.80 0.17 -12.72
N GLU A 46 3.65 0.89 -12.00
CA GLU A 46 4.52 1.92 -12.57
C GLU A 46 5.46 1.34 -13.64
N ARG A 47 6.03 0.16 -13.37
CA ARG A 47 6.89 -0.54 -14.33
C ARG A 47 6.12 -0.99 -15.57
N LEU A 48 4.90 -1.48 -15.39
CA LEU A 48 4.01 -1.88 -16.49
C LEU A 48 3.56 -0.68 -17.33
N GLU A 49 3.36 0.50 -16.70
CA GLU A 49 3.11 1.77 -17.39
C GLU A 49 4.36 2.28 -18.13
N GLU A 50 5.56 2.11 -17.55
CA GLU A 50 6.83 2.57 -18.13
C GLU A 50 7.30 1.70 -19.30
N GLU A 51 7.02 0.39 -19.30
CA GLU A 51 7.41 -0.51 -20.39
C GLU A 51 6.59 -0.32 -21.69
N ASP A 52 5.62 0.62 -21.74
CA ASP A 52 4.71 0.86 -22.89
C ASP A 52 4.12 -0.43 -23.47
N LEU A 53 3.97 -1.44 -22.60
CA LEU A 53 3.40 -2.72 -22.98
C LEU A 53 1.88 -2.54 -23.05
N PRO A 54 1.18 -3.20 -23.99
CA PRO A 54 -0.26 -3.35 -23.93
C PRO A 54 -0.57 -4.28 -22.75
N VAL A 55 -0.46 -3.73 -21.54
CA VAL A 55 -0.82 -4.42 -20.31
C VAL A 55 -2.27 -4.82 -20.49
N ASP A 56 -2.51 -6.12 -20.39
CA ASP A 56 -3.84 -6.70 -20.49
C ASP A 56 -4.74 -5.91 -19.53
N ASP A 57 -5.86 -5.35 -20.03
CA ASP A 57 -6.82 -4.59 -19.22
C ASP A 57 -7.20 -5.35 -17.93
N PHE A 58 -7.18 -6.69 -18.02
CA PHE A 58 -7.38 -7.62 -16.92
C PHE A 58 -6.30 -7.54 -15.82
N ALA A 59 -5.04 -7.35 -16.17
CA ALA A 59 -3.94 -7.18 -15.22
C ALA A 59 -4.06 -5.84 -14.48
N ILE A 60 -4.31 -4.74 -15.19
CA ILE A 60 -4.58 -3.42 -14.56
C ILE A 60 -5.80 -3.49 -13.66
N GLU A 61 -6.90 -4.12 -14.11
CA GLU A 61 -8.10 -4.31 -13.29
C GLU A 61 -7.81 -5.12 -12.03
N THR A 62 -7.03 -6.19 -12.15
CA THR A 62 -6.66 -7.06 -11.01
C THR A 62 -5.79 -6.29 -10.03
N MET A 63 -4.81 -5.52 -10.53
CA MET A 63 -3.96 -4.67 -9.72
C MET A 63 -4.78 -3.58 -9.02
N LYS A 64 -5.67 -2.86 -9.72
CA LYS A 64 -6.59 -1.90 -9.07
C LYS A 64 -7.41 -2.55 -7.95
N LYS A 65 -7.97 -3.74 -8.19
CA LYS A 65 -8.73 -4.49 -7.17
C LYS A 65 -7.84 -4.87 -5.98
N HIS A 66 -6.62 -5.33 -6.22
CA HIS A 66 -5.64 -5.63 -5.17
C HIS A 66 -5.29 -4.37 -4.37
N ARG A 67 -5.00 -3.26 -5.04
CA ARG A 67 -4.65 -1.99 -4.42
C ARG A 67 -5.74 -1.49 -3.49
N VAL A 68 -7.01 -1.58 -3.92
CA VAL A 68 -8.18 -1.25 -3.09
C VAL A 68 -8.31 -2.20 -1.89
N ARG A 69 -8.13 -3.51 -2.09
CA ARG A 69 -8.20 -4.50 -1.00
C ARG A 69 -7.12 -4.30 0.06
N LEU A 70 -5.87 -4.10 -0.37
CA LEU A 70 -4.74 -3.84 0.52
C LEU A 70 -4.99 -2.56 1.32
N LYS A 71 -5.48 -1.50 0.66
CA LYS A 71 -5.87 -0.27 1.35
C LYS A 71 -6.99 -0.50 2.36
N ASP A 72 -8.03 -1.25 2.00
CA ASP A 72 -9.15 -1.55 2.89
C ASP A 72 -8.69 -2.37 4.11
N GLN A 73 -7.80 -3.34 3.91
CA GLN A 73 -7.21 -4.13 5.00
C GLN A 73 -6.35 -3.26 5.93
N MET A 74 -5.45 -2.44 5.38
CA MET A 74 -4.65 -1.53 6.18
C MET A 74 -5.53 -0.54 6.94
N TYR A 75 -6.54 0.05 6.28
CA TYR A 75 -7.49 0.96 6.92
C TYR A 75 -8.27 0.28 8.06
N ARG A 76 -8.73 -0.96 7.87
CA ARG A 76 -9.37 -1.73 8.96
C ARG A 76 -8.44 -1.91 10.15
N MET A 77 -7.16 -2.19 9.93
CA MET A 77 -6.19 -2.33 11.02
C MET A 77 -5.94 -0.99 11.72
N LEU A 78 -5.81 0.11 10.97
CA LEU A 78 -5.66 1.46 11.51
C LEU A 78 -6.87 1.85 12.37
N VAL A 79 -8.07 1.63 11.86
CA VAL A 79 -9.32 1.88 12.57
C VAL A 79 -9.46 0.96 13.78
N ALA A 80 -9.16 -0.34 13.65
CA ALA A 80 -9.22 -1.27 14.78
C ALA A 80 -8.26 -0.89 15.90
N HIS A 81 -7.04 -0.45 15.57
CA HIS A 81 -6.08 0.04 16.56
C HIS A 81 -6.56 1.34 17.20
N LYS A 82 -7.05 2.30 16.41
CA LYS A 82 -7.56 3.59 16.90
C LYS A 82 -8.86 3.49 17.74
N ASN A 83 -9.70 2.49 17.51
CA ASN A 83 -10.93 2.27 18.29
C ASN A 83 -10.74 1.31 19.47
N GLY A 84 -9.62 0.58 19.52
CA GLY A 84 -9.28 -0.35 20.59
C GLY A 84 -8.44 0.27 21.71
N ASP A 85 -7.93 1.48 21.52
CA ASP A 85 -7.22 2.30 22.51
C ASP A 85 -8.17 3.27 23.24
#